data_AF-A0A4Y2Q3A8-F1
#
_entry.id   AF-A0A4Y2Q3A8-F1
#
_cell.length_a   1.000
_cell.length_b   1.000
_cell.length_c   1.000
_cell.angle_alpha   90.00
_cell.angle_beta   90.00
_cell.angle_gamma   90.00
#
_symmetry.space_group_name_H-M   'P 1'
#
loop_
_entity.id
_entity.type
_entity.pdbx_description
1 polymer ?
#
loop_
_entity_poly.entity_id
_entity_poly.type
_entity_poly.pdbx_seq_one_letter_code
_entity_poly.pdbx_strand_id
1 'polypeptide(L)'
;MQKRNDLSDVQKGMIIGFRAKGGSISETVNFVNCSRAAVVKVYRAWQYGTIQNQRRGTCGAPRAIDDRGERRLRRFVRANRRATVEQLTAQMNQGATKSILNNGSANVAAHGPPPYMRIIFPQNDGIYQQDNAKCHTARSVCAWFEEHQDEFTVLPWPGNSPDLNPIENLWDHLDRVVRAMDPQPRNLAQLATALESAWLNIPVNTFRNLIDSLPARLAAVRSVK
;
A
#
# COMPACT_ATOMS: atom_id res chain seq x y z
N MET A 1 -2.20 -24.58 24.62
CA MET A 1 -3.22 -24.01 23.72
C MET A 1 -2.63 -22.74 23.10
N GLN A 2 -2.07 -22.81 21.88
CA GLN A 2 -1.46 -21.66 21.21
C GLN A 2 -2.54 -20.64 20.80
N LYS A 3 -2.32 -19.36 21.12
CA LYS A 3 -3.15 -18.24 20.62
C LYS A 3 -3.18 -18.31 19.09
N ARG A 4 -4.38 -18.39 18.50
CA ARG A 4 -4.59 -18.26 17.06
C ARG A 4 -4.23 -16.82 16.70
N ASN A 5 -3.11 -16.62 16.00
CA ASN A 5 -2.82 -15.33 15.39
C ASN A 5 -3.80 -15.15 14.23
N ASP A 6 -4.58 -14.07 14.27
CA ASP A 6 -5.44 -13.69 13.15
C ASP A 6 -4.57 -13.40 11.92
N LEU A 7 -5.06 -13.81 10.74
CA LEU A 7 -4.38 -13.53 9.47
C LEU A 7 -4.23 -12.03 9.28
N SER A 8 -3.05 -11.60 8.80
CA SER A 8 -2.83 -10.21 8.41
C SER A 8 -3.68 -9.85 7.19
N ASP A 9 -3.97 -8.56 7.00
CA ASP A 9 -4.76 -8.11 5.84
C ASP A 9 -4.06 -8.43 4.51
N VAL A 10 -2.73 -8.47 4.52
CA VAL A 10 -1.92 -8.95 3.38
C VAL A 10 -2.18 -10.43 3.11
N GLN A 11 -2.15 -11.29 4.12
CA GLN A 11 -2.44 -12.72 3.94
C GLN A 11 -3.88 -12.94 3.45
N LYS A 12 -4.84 -12.15 3.95
CA LYS A 12 -6.22 -12.19 3.45
C LYS A 12 -6.29 -11.77 1.98
N GLY A 13 -5.58 -10.71 1.61
CA GLY A 13 -5.45 -10.24 0.22
C GLY A 13 -4.82 -11.29 -0.69
N MET A 14 -3.76 -11.97 -0.22
CA MET A 14 -3.12 -13.06 -0.97
C MET A 14 -4.10 -14.21 -1.23
N ILE A 15 -4.86 -14.62 -0.21
CA ILE A 15 -5.89 -15.66 -0.34
C ILE A 15 -6.93 -15.26 -1.39
N ILE A 16 -7.43 -14.04 -1.34
CA ILE A 16 -8.44 -13.54 -2.27
C ILE A 16 -7.88 -13.52 -3.70
N GLY A 17 -6.71 -12.93 -3.90
CA GLY A 17 -6.10 -12.80 -5.23
C GLY A 17 -5.78 -14.15 -5.87
N PHE A 18 -5.20 -15.09 -5.12
CA PHE A 18 -4.84 -16.41 -5.63
C PHE A 18 -6.07 -17.22 -6.04
N ARG A 19 -7.13 -17.15 -5.22
CA ARG A 19 -8.39 -17.85 -5.46
C ARG A 19 -9.22 -17.23 -6.59
N ALA A 20 -9.23 -15.90 -6.71
CA ALA A 20 -9.93 -15.18 -7.78
C ALA A 20 -9.31 -15.46 -9.17
N LYS A 21 -8.01 -15.77 -9.23
CA LYS A 21 -7.33 -16.24 -10.44
C LYS A 21 -7.53 -17.71 -10.78
N GLY A 22 -8.33 -18.44 -10.01
CA GLY A 22 -8.60 -19.86 -10.24
C GLY A 22 -7.63 -20.83 -9.58
N GLY A 23 -6.68 -20.35 -8.76
CA GLY A 23 -5.76 -21.21 -8.01
C GLY A 23 -6.50 -22.10 -7.00
N SER A 24 -6.05 -23.34 -6.81
CA SER A 24 -6.71 -24.30 -5.91
C SER A 24 -6.55 -23.93 -4.43
N ILE A 25 -7.43 -24.47 -3.57
CA ILE A 25 -7.33 -24.29 -2.11
C ILE A 25 -6.00 -24.82 -1.58
N SER A 26 -5.52 -25.95 -2.12
CA SER A 26 -4.27 -26.57 -1.69
C SER A 26 -3.05 -25.71 -2.04
N GLU A 27 -3.00 -25.17 -3.25
CA GLU A 27 -1.93 -24.24 -3.67
C GLU A 27 -1.96 -22.96 -2.84
N THR A 28 -3.15 -22.40 -2.58
CA THR A 28 -3.29 -21.18 -1.75
C THR A 28 -2.80 -21.41 -0.32
N VAL A 29 -3.08 -22.59 0.26
CA VAL A 29 -2.61 -22.97 1.59
C VAL A 29 -1.09 -23.01 1.65
N ASN A 30 -0.46 -23.62 0.65
CA ASN A 30 1.00 -23.71 0.57
C ASN A 30 1.62 -22.33 0.35
N PHE A 31 1.01 -21.52 -0.51
CA PHE A 31 1.50 -20.18 -0.84
C PHE A 31 1.43 -19.20 0.34
N VAL A 32 0.29 -19.14 1.04
CA VAL A 32 0.07 -18.20 2.16
C VAL A 32 0.58 -18.78 3.50
N ASN A 33 0.91 -20.07 3.51
CA ASN A 33 1.27 -20.85 4.70
C ASN A 33 0.21 -20.71 5.81
N CYS A 34 -1.05 -21.04 5.50
CA CYS A 34 -2.16 -20.96 6.44
C CYS A 34 -3.12 -22.15 6.32
N SER A 35 -4.02 -22.34 7.29
CA SER A 35 -4.92 -23.51 7.27
C SER A 35 -5.94 -23.44 6.12
N ARG A 36 -6.33 -24.61 5.56
CA ARG A 36 -7.42 -24.73 4.57
C ARG A 36 -8.71 -24.04 5.03
N ALA A 37 -9.02 -24.16 6.32
CA ALA A 37 -10.20 -23.52 6.92
C ALA A 37 -10.12 -21.99 6.87
N ALA A 38 -8.92 -21.41 7.09
CA ALA A 38 -8.72 -19.98 6.99
C ALA A 38 -8.87 -19.48 5.55
N VAL A 39 -8.30 -20.20 4.57
CA VAL A 39 -8.47 -19.91 3.13
C VAL A 39 -9.95 -19.88 2.74
N VAL A 40 -10.70 -20.93 3.10
CA VAL A 40 -12.13 -21.03 2.78
C VAL A 40 -12.93 -19.93 3.48
N LYS A 41 -12.64 -19.65 4.76
CA LYS A 41 -13.33 -18.61 5.53
C LYS A 41 -13.12 -17.22 4.91
N VAL A 42 -11.86 -16.87 4.61
CA VAL A 42 -11.53 -15.56 4.02
C VAL A 42 -12.16 -15.42 2.64
N TYR A 43 -12.00 -16.42 1.77
CA TYR A 43 -12.51 -16.33 0.40
C TYR A 43 -14.03 -16.30 0.34
N ARG A 44 -14.73 -17.11 1.14
CA ARG A 44 -16.20 -17.05 1.25
C ARG A 44 -16.68 -15.71 1.79
N ALA A 45 -16.02 -15.20 2.82
CA ALA A 45 -16.41 -13.92 3.40
C ALA A 45 -16.14 -12.74 2.43
N TRP A 46 -15.17 -12.84 1.53
CA TRP A 46 -15.02 -11.92 0.39
C TRP A 46 -16.13 -12.11 -0.66
N GLN A 47 -16.35 -13.34 -1.11
CA GLN A 47 -17.34 -13.68 -2.15
C GLN A 47 -18.78 -13.30 -1.76
N TYR A 48 -19.12 -13.40 -0.48
CA TYR A 48 -20.46 -13.11 0.06
C TYR A 48 -20.50 -11.81 0.90
N GLY A 49 -19.48 -10.95 0.80
CA GLY A 49 -19.51 -9.58 1.34
C GLY A 49 -19.47 -9.43 2.88
N THR A 50 -19.03 -10.45 3.62
CA THR A 50 -18.99 -10.45 5.09
C THR A 50 -17.69 -9.90 5.68
N ILE A 51 -16.60 -9.80 4.90
CA ILE A 51 -15.44 -8.99 5.30
C ILE A 51 -15.74 -7.55 4.91
N GLN A 52 -16.58 -6.86 5.68
CA GLN A 52 -16.38 -5.42 5.78
C GLN A 52 -14.96 -5.26 6.36
N ASN A 53 -14.06 -4.67 5.58
CA ASN A 53 -12.90 -4.00 6.15
C ASN A 53 -13.45 -3.19 7.31
N GLN A 54 -13.16 -3.59 8.56
CA GLN A 54 -13.46 -2.72 9.69
C GLN A 54 -12.78 -1.41 9.33
N ARG A 55 -13.59 -0.39 9.01
CA ARG A 55 -13.11 0.95 8.72
C ARG A 55 -12.16 1.24 9.87
N ARG A 56 -10.87 1.42 9.58
CA ARG A 56 -9.96 1.94 10.60
C ARG A 56 -10.61 3.24 11.07
N GLY A 57 -11.13 3.24 12.29
CA GLY A 57 -11.48 4.47 12.97
C GLY A 57 -10.21 5.31 12.96
N THR A 58 -10.32 6.51 12.39
CA THR A 58 -9.24 7.43 12.01
C THR A 58 -8.50 7.06 10.70
N CYS A 59 -8.98 7.64 9.61
CA CYS A 59 -8.11 7.96 8.48
C CYS A 59 -7.23 9.15 8.90
N GLY A 60 -5.91 9.02 8.69
CA GLY A 60 -4.91 10.00 9.10
C GLY A 60 -3.58 9.34 9.49
N ALA A 61 -2.49 10.10 9.39
CA ALA A 61 -1.20 9.64 9.91
C ALA A 61 -1.35 9.31 11.41
N PRO A 62 -0.99 8.09 11.86
CA PRO A 62 -1.03 7.74 13.26
C PRO A 62 -0.25 8.77 14.06
N ARG A 63 -0.84 9.27 15.15
CA ARG A 63 -0.12 10.18 16.05
C ARG A 63 1.10 9.44 16.57
N ALA A 64 2.29 10.01 16.37
CA ALA A 64 3.56 9.42 16.85
C ALA A 64 3.58 9.26 18.38
N ILE A 65 2.70 9.97 19.09
CA ILE A 65 2.57 9.99 20.53
C ILE A 65 1.07 9.93 20.88
N ASP A 66 0.67 9.00 21.73
CA ASP A 66 -0.69 8.91 22.27
C ASP A 66 -0.94 10.00 23.35
N ASP A 67 -2.19 10.17 23.79
CA ASP A 67 -2.52 11.21 24.79
C ASP A 67 -1.78 11.04 26.12
N ARG A 68 -1.30 9.83 26.41
CA ARG A 68 -0.48 9.52 27.58
C ARG A 68 0.97 10.00 27.36
N GLY A 69 1.55 9.72 26.21
CA GLY A 69 2.87 10.19 25.81
C GLY A 69 2.93 11.70 25.67
N GLU A 70 1.86 12.36 25.21
CA GLU A 70 1.82 13.82 25.09
C GLU A 70 1.84 14.48 26.47
N ARG A 71 1.05 13.95 27.42
CA ARG A 71 1.08 14.39 28.82
C ARG A 71 2.46 14.19 29.46
N ARG A 72 3.13 13.08 29.15
CA ARG A 72 4.50 12.78 29.62
C ARG A 72 5.52 13.77 29.03
N LEU A 73 5.45 14.05 27.73
CA LEU A 73 6.31 15.03 27.05
C LEU A 73 6.12 16.44 27.64
N ARG A 74 4.87 16.88 27.83
CA ARG A 74 4.56 18.16 28.48
C ARG A 74 5.15 18.25 29.88
N ARG A 75 5.19 17.15 30.64
CA ARG A 75 5.82 17.09 31.97
C ARG A 75 7.33 17.21 31.88
N PHE A 76 7.98 16.51 30.95
CA PHE A 76 9.43 16.58 30.76
C PHE A 76 9.91 17.95 30.29
N VAL A 77 9.24 18.56 29.32
CA VAL A 77 9.56 19.91 28.84
C VAL A 77 9.41 20.95 29.95
N ARG A 78 8.37 20.81 30.80
CA ARG A 78 8.16 21.71 31.94
C ARG A 78 9.21 21.54 33.05
N ALA A 79 9.64 20.31 33.31
CA ALA A 79 10.67 20.00 34.30
C ALA A 79 12.08 20.40 33.85
N ASN A 80 12.36 20.30 32.54
CA ASN A 80 13.69 20.49 31.96
C ASN A 80 13.67 21.59 30.89
N ARG A 81 13.35 22.83 31.28
CA ARG A 81 13.21 23.98 30.36
C ARG A 81 14.47 24.37 29.57
N ARG A 82 15.64 23.83 29.95
CA ARG A 82 16.95 24.10 29.31
C ARG A 82 17.54 22.88 28.59
N ALA A 83 16.84 21.75 28.53
CA ALA A 83 17.34 20.55 27.87
C ALA A 83 17.21 20.63 26.35
N THR A 84 18.17 20.02 25.64
CA THR A 84 18.15 19.96 24.17
C THR A 84 17.16 18.91 23.67
N VAL A 85 16.76 19.02 22.39
CA VAL A 85 15.81 18.09 21.75
C VAL A 85 16.32 16.64 21.85
N GLU A 86 17.63 16.43 21.72
CA GLU A 86 18.25 15.09 21.84
C GLU A 86 18.14 14.52 23.26
N GLN A 87 18.38 15.36 24.28
CA GLN A 87 18.27 14.96 25.68
C GLN A 87 16.82 14.60 26.05
N LEU A 88 15.85 15.39 25.58
CA LEU A 88 14.42 15.10 25.78
C LEU A 88 13.99 13.83 25.03
N THR A 89 14.53 13.59 23.84
CA THR A 89 14.27 12.39 23.03
C THR A 89 14.83 11.14 23.71
N ALA A 90 16.07 11.18 24.19
CA ALA A 90 16.69 10.08 24.92
C ALA A 90 15.92 9.73 26.20
N GLN A 91 15.46 10.75 26.93
CA GLN A 91 14.71 10.59 28.17
C GLN A 91 13.28 10.06 27.96
N MET A 92 12.64 10.41 26.84
CA MET A 92 11.36 9.80 26.43
C MET A 92 11.50 8.31 26.09
N ASN A 93 12.63 7.92 25.48
CA ASN A 93 12.90 6.55 25.05
C ASN A 93 13.41 5.64 26.19
N GLN A 94 13.79 6.19 27.36
CA GLN A 94 14.12 5.40 28.55
C GLN A 94 12.87 4.63 29.03
N GLY A 95 12.93 3.30 28.90
CA GLY A 95 11.86 2.36 29.27
C GLY A 95 10.80 2.09 28.19
N ALA A 96 10.98 2.58 26.95
CA ALA A 96 10.09 2.28 25.84
C ALA A 96 10.58 1.06 25.03
N THR A 97 9.72 0.06 24.83
CA THR A 97 10.02 -1.12 24.00
C THR A 97 9.90 -0.86 22.49
N LYS A 98 9.53 0.37 22.09
CA LYS A 98 9.54 0.86 20.70
C LYS A 98 10.03 2.31 20.65
N SER A 99 11.04 2.54 19.81
CA SER A 99 11.62 3.87 19.54
C SER A 99 10.62 4.78 18.82
N ILE A 100 10.57 6.05 19.23
CA ILE A 100 9.62 7.09 18.75
C ILE A 100 10.04 7.68 17.38
N LEU A 101 11.13 7.23 16.78
CA LEU A 101 11.60 7.68 15.46
C LEU A 101 11.08 6.87 14.25
N ASN A 102 10.02 6.09 14.40
CA ASN A 102 9.35 5.48 13.24
C ASN A 102 8.22 6.37 12.70
N ASN A 103 8.61 7.53 12.18
CA ASN A 103 7.71 8.40 11.43
C ASN A 103 7.48 7.83 10.02
N GLY A 104 6.22 7.48 9.74
CA GLY A 104 5.58 7.72 8.44
C GLY A 104 5.92 6.82 7.25
N SER A 105 6.95 5.99 7.30
CA SER A 105 7.31 5.11 6.16
C SER A 105 6.89 3.65 6.34
N ALA A 106 6.27 3.31 7.48
CA ALA A 106 6.15 1.94 7.95
C ALA A 106 4.94 1.13 7.40
N ASN A 107 4.14 1.67 6.48
CA ASN A 107 3.01 0.90 5.91
C ASN A 107 3.35 0.18 4.59
N VAL A 108 4.50 0.45 3.98
CA VAL A 108 5.01 -0.37 2.87
C VAL A 108 5.95 -1.46 3.42
N ALA A 109 6.81 -1.11 4.39
CA ALA A 109 7.82 -2.01 4.94
C ALA A 109 7.31 -3.08 5.94
N ALA A 110 6.04 -3.03 6.38
CA ALA A 110 5.47 -4.03 7.31
C ALA A 110 4.88 -5.26 6.60
N HIS A 111 4.95 -5.28 5.27
CA HIS A 111 4.31 -6.23 4.41
C HIS A 111 5.39 -6.74 3.46
N GLY A 112 5.47 -8.04 3.20
CA GLY A 112 6.40 -8.61 2.20
C GLY A 112 6.11 -8.04 0.80
N PRO A 113 6.52 -8.72 -0.30
CA PRO A 113 6.25 -8.20 -1.66
C PRO A 113 4.78 -7.78 -1.76
N PRO A 114 4.43 -6.67 -2.44
CA PRO A 114 3.04 -6.33 -2.66
C PRO A 114 2.33 -7.62 -3.05
N PRO A 115 1.35 -8.10 -2.27
CA PRO A 115 0.85 -9.47 -2.39
C PRO A 115 0.39 -9.81 -3.81
N TYR A 116 0.08 -8.79 -4.61
CA TYR A 116 -0.22 -8.88 -6.02
C TYR A 116 0.98 -9.35 -6.90
N MET A 117 2.22 -8.94 -6.63
CA MET A 117 3.38 -9.21 -7.49
C MET A 117 3.63 -10.71 -7.61
N ARG A 118 3.70 -11.44 -6.49
CA ARG A 118 3.79 -12.91 -6.49
C ARG A 118 2.59 -13.62 -7.13
N ILE A 119 1.42 -12.98 -7.15
CA ILE A 119 0.19 -13.54 -7.74
C ILE A 119 0.12 -13.28 -9.25
N ILE A 120 0.69 -12.18 -9.71
CA ILE A 120 0.69 -11.77 -11.13
C ILE A 120 1.92 -12.30 -11.87
N PHE A 121 3.07 -12.31 -11.21
CA PHE A 121 4.37 -12.72 -11.74
C PHE A 121 4.95 -13.85 -10.87
N PRO A 122 4.38 -15.07 -10.95
CA PRO A 122 4.79 -16.19 -10.10
C PRO A 122 6.21 -16.71 -10.41
N GLN A 123 6.82 -16.25 -11.51
CA GLN A 123 8.17 -16.60 -11.93
C GLN A 123 9.21 -15.55 -11.48
N ASN A 124 8.81 -14.58 -10.67
CA ASN A 124 9.64 -13.44 -10.22
C ASN A 124 10.19 -12.59 -11.38
N ASP A 125 9.51 -12.60 -12.53
CA ASP A 125 9.83 -11.85 -13.74
C ASP A 125 9.09 -10.49 -13.80
N GLY A 126 8.43 -10.11 -12.71
CA GLY A 126 7.68 -8.87 -12.61
C GLY A 126 8.57 -7.63 -12.61
N ILE A 127 8.11 -6.59 -13.31
CA ILE A 127 8.73 -5.26 -13.27
C ILE A 127 7.82 -4.33 -12.46
N TYR A 128 8.35 -3.79 -11.36
CA TYR A 128 7.67 -2.82 -10.52
C TYR A 128 8.05 -1.41 -10.94
N GLN A 129 7.08 -0.63 -11.42
CA GLN A 129 7.27 0.80 -11.68
C GLN A 129 6.58 1.61 -10.58
N GLN A 130 7.29 2.63 -10.09
CA GLN A 130 6.76 3.67 -9.20
C GLN A 130 7.32 5.03 -9.59
N ASP A 131 6.65 6.09 -9.17
CA ASP A 131 7.20 7.43 -9.26
C ASP A 131 8.21 7.66 -8.12
N ASN A 132 9.29 8.38 -8.40
CA ASN A 132 10.32 8.67 -7.40
C ASN A 132 9.91 9.82 -6.46
N ALA A 133 8.64 9.85 -6.03
CA ALA A 133 8.21 10.81 -5.01
C ALA A 133 8.97 10.55 -3.70
N LYS A 134 9.15 11.58 -2.87
CA LYS A 134 10.00 11.51 -1.67
C LYS A 134 9.61 10.38 -0.69
N CYS A 135 8.34 10.01 -0.62
CA CYS A 135 7.87 8.90 0.19
C CYS A 135 8.29 7.53 -0.36
N HIS A 136 8.41 7.39 -1.69
CA HIS A 136 8.84 6.17 -2.37
C HIS A 136 10.36 5.97 -2.38
N THR A 137 11.12 7.03 -2.13
CA THR A 137 12.59 7.00 -1.99
C THR A 137 13.06 7.04 -0.53
N ALA A 138 12.16 6.84 0.43
CA ALA A 138 12.53 6.82 1.84
C ALA A 138 13.44 5.61 2.13
N ARG A 139 14.40 5.76 3.05
CA ARG A 139 15.40 4.71 3.37
C ARG A 139 14.77 3.34 3.66
N SER A 140 13.67 3.32 4.40
CA SER A 140 12.94 2.10 4.74
C SER A 140 12.26 1.47 3.53
N VAL A 141 11.84 2.26 2.55
CA VAL A 141 11.28 1.77 1.29
C VAL A 141 12.40 1.21 0.40
N CYS A 142 13.54 1.89 0.32
CA CYS A 142 14.71 1.37 -0.39
C CYS A 142 15.22 0.05 0.21
N ALA A 143 15.39 -0.01 1.53
CA ALA A 143 15.80 -1.24 2.21
C ALA A 143 14.81 -2.39 1.96
N TRP A 144 13.51 -2.07 1.93
CA TRP A 144 12.49 -3.06 1.61
C TRP A 144 12.61 -3.59 0.17
N PHE A 145 12.89 -2.73 -0.81
CA PHE A 145 13.15 -3.18 -2.19
C PHE A 145 14.43 -4.01 -2.30
N GLU A 146 15.49 -3.66 -1.55
CA GLU A 146 16.73 -4.44 -1.49
C GLU A 146 16.49 -5.85 -0.92
N GLU A 147 15.65 -5.97 0.12
CA GLU A 147 15.26 -7.27 0.70
C GLU A 147 14.48 -8.15 -0.28
N HIS A 148 13.83 -7.57 -1.30
CA HIS A 148 12.95 -8.28 -2.25
C HIS A 148 13.47 -8.26 -3.70
N GLN A 149 14.75 -7.94 -3.91
CA GLN A 149 15.35 -7.83 -5.24
C GLN A 149 15.31 -9.13 -6.07
N ASP A 150 15.25 -10.29 -5.40
CA ASP A 150 15.14 -11.61 -6.04
C ASP A 150 13.69 -11.98 -6.44
N GLU A 151 12.71 -11.15 -6.05
CA GLU A 151 11.29 -11.42 -6.28
C GLU A 151 10.70 -10.61 -7.46
N PHE A 152 11.26 -9.44 -7.76
CA PHE A 152 10.87 -8.60 -8.90
C PHE A 152 11.92 -7.52 -9.14
N THR A 153 11.92 -6.95 -10.35
CA THR A 153 12.83 -5.86 -10.71
C THR A 153 12.14 -4.51 -10.55
N VAL A 154 12.75 -3.57 -9.81
CA VAL A 154 12.28 -2.17 -9.79
C VAL A 154 12.77 -1.45 -11.03
N LEU A 155 11.86 -0.88 -11.81
CA LEU A 155 12.21 -0.12 -13.02
C LEU A 155 12.87 1.20 -12.63
N PRO A 156 14.09 1.50 -13.11
CA PRO A 156 14.67 2.83 -12.95
C PRO A 156 13.78 3.88 -13.60
N TRP A 157 13.35 4.86 -12.82
CA TRP A 157 12.43 5.89 -13.29
C TRP A 157 13.01 7.30 -13.10
N PRO A 158 12.88 8.24 -14.05
CA PRO A 158 13.27 9.62 -13.82
C PRO A 158 12.35 10.28 -12.78
N GLY A 159 12.93 11.08 -11.88
CA GLY A 159 12.15 11.91 -10.96
C GLY A 159 11.33 12.96 -11.72
N ASN A 160 10.18 13.36 -11.16
CA ASN A 160 9.31 14.41 -11.72
C ASN A 160 8.87 14.18 -13.18
N SER A 161 8.57 12.94 -13.57
CA SER A 161 8.09 12.61 -14.93
C SER A 161 6.67 12.03 -14.90
N PRO A 162 5.65 12.82 -14.54
CA PRO A 162 4.26 12.36 -14.48
C PRO A 162 3.70 12.02 -15.87
N ASP A 163 4.19 12.69 -16.92
CA ASP A 163 3.91 12.46 -18.34
C ASP A 163 4.26 11.03 -18.80
N LEU A 164 5.28 10.44 -18.20
CA LEU A 164 5.68 9.07 -18.46
C LEU A 164 4.89 8.06 -17.63
N ASN A 165 4.22 8.46 -16.54
CA ASN A 165 3.61 7.53 -15.59
C ASN A 165 2.20 7.11 -16.03
N PRO A 166 1.95 5.85 -16.45
CA PRO A 166 0.64 5.42 -16.95
C PRO A 166 -0.48 5.55 -15.92
N ILE A 167 -0.18 5.50 -14.61
CA ILE A 167 -1.19 5.57 -13.57
C ILE A 167 -1.87 6.95 -13.53
N GLU A 168 -1.17 8.01 -13.93
CA GLU A 168 -1.73 9.37 -14.00
C GLU A 168 -2.85 9.44 -15.04
N ASN A 169 -2.72 8.73 -16.17
CA ASN A 169 -3.79 8.64 -17.16
C ASN A 169 -5.01 7.89 -16.64
N LEU A 170 -4.80 6.87 -15.80
CA LEU A 170 -5.89 6.12 -15.19
C LEU A 170 -6.60 6.97 -14.12
N TRP A 171 -5.86 7.73 -13.31
CA TRP A 171 -6.44 8.67 -12.35
C TRP A 171 -7.30 9.73 -13.04
N ASP A 172 -6.80 10.33 -14.12
CA ASP A 172 -7.57 11.28 -14.92
C ASP A 172 -8.83 10.63 -15.55
N HIS A 173 -8.74 9.39 -16.01
CA HIS A 173 -9.91 8.65 -16.50
C HIS A 173 -10.97 8.46 -15.40
N LEU A 174 -10.56 8.02 -14.20
CA LEU A 174 -11.45 7.84 -13.06
C LEU A 174 -12.10 9.16 -12.64
N ASP A 175 -11.32 10.24 -12.53
CA ASP A 175 -11.82 11.56 -12.15
C ASP A 175 -12.87 12.06 -13.16
N ARG A 176 -12.61 11.92 -14.46
CA ARG A 176 -13.59 12.26 -15.52
C ARG A 176 -14.88 11.45 -15.40
N VAL A 177 -14.77 10.14 -15.19
CA VAL A 177 -15.94 9.25 -15.03
C VAL A 177 -16.76 9.67 -13.81
N VAL A 178 -16.13 9.89 -12.65
CA VAL A 178 -16.83 10.29 -11.42
C VAL A 178 -17.46 11.68 -11.55
N ARG A 179 -16.80 12.64 -12.20
CA ARG A 179 -17.36 13.98 -12.43
C ARG A 179 -18.56 13.97 -13.36
N ALA A 180 -18.61 13.05 -14.31
CA ALA A 180 -19.72 12.92 -15.25
C ALA A 180 -20.95 12.19 -14.66
N MET A 181 -20.84 11.60 -13.45
CA MET A 181 -21.95 10.90 -12.82
C MET A 181 -23.07 11.86 -12.41
N ASP A 182 -24.33 11.41 -12.60
CA ASP A 182 -25.52 12.10 -12.11
C ASP A 182 -26.44 11.12 -11.36
N PRO A 183 -26.70 11.34 -10.05
CA PRO A 183 -26.11 12.36 -9.20
C PRO A 183 -24.64 12.06 -8.88
N GLN A 184 -23.83 13.12 -8.74
CA GLN A 184 -22.46 12.97 -8.24
C GLN A 184 -22.43 12.43 -6.80
N PRO A 185 -21.40 11.64 -6.44
CA PRO A 185 -21.25 11.11 -5.08
C PRO A 185 -21.08 12.23 -4.06
N ARG A 186 -21.87 12.19 -2.98
CA ARG A 186 -21.94 13.26 -1.96
C ARG A 186 -21.24 12.93 -0.65
N ASN A 187 -20.72 11.71 -0.53
CA ASN A 187 -20.00 11.27 0.66
C ASN A 187 -18.92 10.24 0.30
N LEU A 188 -18.03 9.97 1.25
CA LEU A 188 -16.88 9.07 1.05
C LEU A 188 -17.29 7.66 0.62
N ALA A 189 -18.40 7.13 1.14
CA ALA A 189 -18.85 5.78 0.79
C ALA A 189 -19.33 5.72 -0.67
N GLN A 190 -20.13 6.70 -1.08
CA GLN A 190 -20.57 6.82 -2.48
C GLN A 190 -19.39 7.04 -3.42
N LEU A 191 -18.42 7.88 -3.04
CA LEU A 191 -17.22 8.11 -3.84
C LEU A 191 -16.37 6.84 -3.99
N ALA A 192 -16.18 6.08 -2.91
CA ALA A 192 -15.44 4.82 -2.96
C ALA A 192 -16.13 3.80 -3.90
N THR A 193 -17.45 3.64 -3.79
CA THR A 193 -18.22 2.75 -4.67
C THR A 193 -18.19 3.23 -6.12
N ALA A 194 -18.28 4.54 -6.36
CA ALA A 194 -18.19 5.11 -7.69
C ALA A 194 -16.82 4.84 -8.34
N LEU A 195 -15.73 5.06 -7.60
CA LEU A 195 -14.37 4.79 -8.05
C LEU A 195 -14.13 3.31 -8.31
N GLU A 196 -14.60 2.42 -7.43
CA GLU A 196 -14.49 0.96 -7.61
C GLU A 196 -15.25 0.51 -8.86
N SER A 197 -16.47 0.98 -9.04
CA SER A 197 -17.27 0.68 -10.23
C SER A 197 -16.61 1.22 -11.51
N ALA A 198 -16.11 2.46 -11.48
CA ALA A 198 -15.40 3.04 -12.61
C ALA A 198 -14.14 2.22 -12.96
N TRP A 199 -13.34 1.84 -11.96
CA TRP A 199 -12.13 1.03 -12.12
C TRP A 199 -12.41 -0.34 -12.74
N LEU A 200 -13.43 -1.05 -12.25
CA LEU A 200 -13.80 -2.37 -12.75
C LEU A 200 -14.34 -2.34 -14.19
N ASN A 201 -14.83 -1.19 -14.64
CA ASN A 201 -15.34 -0.99 -16.00
C ASN A 201 -14.27 -0.50 -16.98
N ILE A 202 -13.04 -0.23 -16.53
CA ILE A 202 -11.95 0.16 -17.46
C ILE A 202 -11.63 -1.06 -18.35
N PRO A 203 -11.76 -0.93 -19.69
CA PRO A 203 -11.42 -2.03 -20.59
C PRO A 203 -9.94 -2.40 -20.46
N VAL A 204 -9.63 -3.71 -20.51
CA VAL A 204 -8.24 -4.20 -20.44
C VAL A 204 -7.35 -3.56 -21.53
N ASN A 205 -7.93 -3.28 -22.70
CA ASN A 205 -7.21 -2.61 -23.79
C ASN A 205 -6.75 -1.19 -23.44
N THR A 206 -7.43 -0.49 -22.53
CA THR A 206 -6.97 0.82 -22.04
C THR A 206 -5.61 0.69 -21.36
N PHE A 207 -5.44 -0.33 -20.52
CA PHE A 207 -4.16 -0.59 -19.86
C PHE A 207 -3.07 -0.96 -20.88
N ARG A 208 -3.38 -1.84 -21.83
CA ARG A 208 -2.42 -2.24 -22.88
C ARG A 208 -1.96 -1.03 -23.70
N ASN A 209 -2.90 -0.24 -24.21
CA ASN A 209 -2.60 0.95 -25.01
C ASN A 209 -1.73 1.96 -24.26
N LEU A 210 -1.94 2.13 -22.95
CA LEU A 210 -1.10 2.99 -22.12
C LEU A 210 0.35 2.49 -22.07
N ILE A 211 0.54 1.18 -21.83
CA ILE A 211 1.87 0.57 -21.82
C ILE A 211 2.52 0.63 -23.21
N ASP A 212 1.78 0.28 -24.26
CA ASP A 212 2.28 0.30 -25.65
C ASP A 212 2.64 1.71 -26.13
N SER A 213 2.06 2.75 -25.51
CA SER A 213 2.40 4.15 -25.81
C SER A 213 3.71 4.63 -25.18
N LEU A 214 4.26 3.92 -24.18
CA LEU A 214 5.45 4.35 -23.45
C LEU A 214 6.68 4.61 -24.34
N PRO A 215 7.03 3.75 -25.33
CA PRO A 215 8.16 4.03 -26.22
C PRO A 215 8.02 5.35 -26.98
N ALA A 216 6.82 5.69 -27.45
CA ALA A 216 6.55 6.94 -28.15
C ALA A 216 6.66 8.14 -27.21
N ARG A 217 6.14 8.05 -25.97
CA ARG A 217 6.28 9.10 -24.96
C ARG A 217 7.74 9.34 -24.59
N LEU A 218 8.51 8.26 -24.42
CA LEU A 218 9.95 8.35 -24.16
C LEU A 218 10.69 9.01 -25.32
N ALA A 219 10.35 8.68 -26.57
CA ALA A 219 10.92 9.35 -27.74
C ALA A 219 10.60 10.85 -27.77
N ALA A 220 9.35 11.22 -27.44
CA ALA A 220 8.95 12.62 -27.33
C ALA A 220 9.76 13.37 -26.26
N VAL A 221 9.88 12.82 -25.05
CA VAL A 221 10.69 13.41 -23.97
C VAL A 221 12.16 13.56 -24.37
N ARG A 222 12.71 12.59 -25.11
CA ARG A 222 14.10 12.66 -25.63
C ARG A 222 14.27 13.73 -26.71
N SER A 223 13.23 14.01 -27.49
CA SER A 223 13.28 14.99 -28.60
C SER A 223 13.16 16.45 -28.16
N VAL A 224 12.75 16.69 -26.92
CA VAL A 224 12.59 18.05 -26.34
C VAL A 224 13.89 18.56 -25.70
N LYS A 225 14.96 17.74 -25.72
CA LYS A 225 16.33 18.14 -25.33
C LYS A 225 17.15 18.56 -26.55
#